data_AF-A0A958GL67-F1
#
_entry.id   AF-A0A958GL67-F1
#
_cell.length_a   1.000
_cell.length_b   1.000
_cell.length_c   1.000
_cell.angle_alpha   90.00
_cell.angle_beta   90.00
_cell.angle_gamma   90.00
#
_symmetry.space_group_name_H-M   'P 1'
#
loop_
_entity.id
_entity.type
_entity.pdbx_description
1 polymer ?
#
loop_
_entity_poly.entity_id
_entity_poly.type
_entity_poly.pdbx_seq_one_letter_code
_entity_poly.pdbx_strand_id
1 'polypeptide(L)'
;MHSLLLKYLSSLSLTVEDARTLQRLGEYKGRQELFTQQTPQILESLKTLAIIESSESSNRLEGVTAPKDRIEALITKNSTPQNRSEQEIAGYRDALNLIHESGQHMPFTNNIILQLHSMLYRYLTMSGGKW
;
A
#
# COMPACT_ATOMS: atom_id res chain seq x y z
N MET A 1 0.50 19.67 -14.56
CA MET A 1 -0.48 18.69 -14.04
C MET A 1 -1.75 19.47 -13.70
N HIS A 2 -2.82 19.35 -14.51
CA HIS A 2 -4.07 20.13 -14.32
C HIS A 2 -5.18 19.35 -13.59
N SER A 3 -4.90 18.11 -13.21
CA SER A 3 -5.85 17.17 -12.60
C SER A 3 -6.36 17.57 -11.22
N LEU A 4 -5.70 18.53 -10.55
CA LEU A 4 -6.10 19.05 -9.23
C LEU A 4 -6.75 20.43 -9.31
N LEU A 5 -6.96 20.99 -10.51
CA LEU A 5 -7.64 22.27 -10.64
C LEU A 5 -9.12 22.12 -10.37
N LEU A 6 -9.69 23.05 -9.62
CA LEU A 6 -11.10 23.04 -9.24
C LEU A 6 -12.02 22.96 -10.48
N LYS A 7 -11.68 23.68 -11.56
CA LYS A 7 -12.38 23.60 -12.85
C LYS A 7 -12.38 22.19 -13.46
N TYR A 8 -11.25 21.48 -13.37
CA TYR A 8 -11.15 20.11 -13.85
C TYR A 8 -11.99 19.17 -12.98
N LEU A 9 -11.84 19.26 -11.65
CA LEU A 9 -12.61 18.45 -10.70
C LEU A 9 -14.12 18.66 -10.86
N SER A 10 -14.57 19.91 -11.04
CA SER A 10 -15.98 20.23 -11.29
C SER A 10 -16.50 19.76 -12.65
N SER A 11 -15.60 19.49 -13.60
CA SER A 11 -15.97 18.93 -14.90
C SER A 11 -16.08 17.41 -14.91
N LEU A 12 -15.63 16.74 -13.82
CA LEU A 12 -15.79 15.30 -13.67
C LEU A 12 -17.26 14.98 -13.41
N SER A 13 -17.86 14.20 -14.29
CA SER A 13 -19.21 13.66 -14.12
C SER A 13 -19.13 12.15 -13.90
N LEU A 14 -19.84 11.63 -12.91
CA LEU A 14 -20.02 10.20 -12.74
C LEU A 14 -20.93 9.67 -13.82
N THR A 15 -20.45 8.69 -14.58
CA THR A 15 -21.24 7.97 -15.56
C THR A 15 -22.10 6.90 -14.88
N VAL A 16 -23.03 6.31 -15.63
CA VAL A 16 -23.81 5.15 -15.16
C VAL A 16 -22.90 3.97 -14.81
N GLU A 17 -21.78 3.79 -15.52
CA GLU A 17 -20.83 2.72 -15.23
C GLU A 17 -20.04 2.98 -13.94
N ASP A 18 -19.71 4.23 -13.65
CA ASP A 18 -19.11 4.61 -12.38
C ASP A 18 -20.07 4.34 -11.23
N ALA A 19 -21.35 4.69 -11.38
CA ALA A 19 -22.38 4.42 -10.38
C ALA A 19 -22.56 2.91 -10.13
N ARG A 20 -22.56 2.08 -11.18
CA ARG A 20 -22.61 0.61 -11.04
C ARG A 20 -21.37 0.06 -10.35
N THR A 21 -20.21 0.61 -10.66
CA THR A 21 -18.94 0.24 -10.00
C THR A 21 -19.01 0.57 -8.51
N LEU A 22 -19.46 1.76 -8.15
CA LEU A 22 -19.65 2.18 -6.75
C LEU A 22 -20.65 1.28 -6.02
N GLN A 23 -21.76 0.92 -6.64
CA GLN A 23 -22.74 -0.01 -6.07
C GLN A 23 -22.10 -1.38 -5.76
N ARG A 24 -21.40 -1.97 -6.74
CA ARG A 24 -20.72 -3.26 -6.55
C ARG A 24 -19.67 -3.20 -5.44
N LEU A 25 -18.87 -2.13 -5.40
CA LEU A 25 -17.91 -1.91 -4.32
C LEU A 25 -18.58 -1.86 -2.95
N GLY A 26 -19.74 -1.20 -2.85
CA GLY A 26 -20.55 -1.19 -1.62
C GLY A 26 -21.03 -2.57 -1.20
N GLU A 27 -21.55 -3.38 -2.14
CA GLU A 27 -21.97 -4.76 -1.88
C GLU A 27 -20.81 -5.64 -1.41
N TYR A 28 -19.64 -5.54 -2.04
CA TYR A 28 -18.45 -6.29 -1.63
C TYR A 28 -17.93 -5.85 -0.27
N LYS A 29 -17.95 -4.55 0.03
CA LYS A 29 -17.58 -4.03 1.36
C LYS A 29 -18.48 -4.63 2.45
N GLY A 30 -19.81 -4.65 2.23
CA GLY A 30 -20.74 -5.26 3.18
C GLY A 30 -20.47 -6.75 3.40
N ARG A 31 -20.12 -7.50 2.35
CA ARG A 31 -19.71 -8.92 2.49
C ARG A 31 -18.40 -9.08 3.26
N GLN A 32 -17.43 -8.19 3.05
CA GLN A 32 -16.15 -8.21 3.76
C GLN A 32 -16.33 -8.04 5.28
N GLU A 33 -17.24 -7.17 5.70
CA GLU A 33 -17.57 -6.98 7.12
C GLU A 33 -18.06 -8.27 7.77
N LEU A 34 -18.84 -9.10 7.05
CA LEU A 34 -19.28 -10.41 7.52
C LEU A 34 -18.09 -11.40 7.67
N PHE A 35 -17.18 -11.45 6.70
CA PHE A 35 -15.99 -12.32 6.76
C PHE A 35 -15.06 -11.98 7.92
N THR A 36 -14.95 -10.68 8.25
CA THR A 36 -14.15 -10.22 9.39
C THR A 36 -14.63 -10.83 10.71
N GLN A 37 -15.94 -11.07 10.85
CA GLN A 37 -16.52 -11.68 12.04
C GLN A 37 -16.46 -13.22 12.01
N GLN A 38 -16.61 -13.82 10.83
CA GLN A 38 -16.81 -15.27 10.71
C GLN A 38 -15.54 -16.07 10.43
N THR A 39 -14.53 -15.49 9.78
CA THR A 39 -13.33 -16.25 9.35
C THR A 39 -12.06 -15.39 9.33
N PRO A 40 -11.61 -14.90 10.50
CA PRO A 40 -10.47 -13.98 10.58
C PRO A 40 -9.15 -14.58 10.07
N GLN A 41 -8.94 -15.90 10.18
CA GLN A 41 -7.70 -16.54 9.72
C GLN A 41 -7.53 -16.51 8.19
N ILE A 42 -8.64 -16.64 7.44
CA ILE A 42 -8.62 -16.51 5.98
C ILE A 42 -8.32 -15.06 5.62
N LEU A 43 -8.92 -14.10 6.35
CA LEU A 43 -8.70 -12.68 6.10
C LEU A 43 -7.25 -12.26 6.33
N GLU A 44 -6.59 -12.76 7.39
CA GLU A 44 -5.17 -12.50 7.63
C GLU A 44 -4.26 -13.11 6.56
N SER A 45 -4.59 -14.31 6.08
CA SER A 45 -3.88 -14.93 4.95
C SER A 45 -4.02 -14.10 3.67
N LEU A 46 -5.23 -13.65 3.35
CA LEU A 46 -5.51 -12.80 2.19
C LEU A 46 -4.83 -11.43 2.30
N LYS A 47 -4.80 -10.83 3.49
CA LYS A 47 -4.08 -9.58 3.77
C LYS A 47 -2.59 -9.75 3.52
N THR A 48 -2.00 -10.83 4.01
CA THR A 48 -0.57 -11.13 3.80
C THR A 48 -0.26 -11.26 2.30
N LEU A 49 -1.09 -12.00 1.57
CA LEU A 49 -0.94 -12.14 0.12
C LEU A 49 -1.07 -10.79 -0.61
N ALA A 50 -2.06 -9.97 -0.23
CA ALA A 50 -2.27 -8.66 -0.81
C ALA A 50 -1.08 -7.71 -0.57
N ILE A 51 -0.44 -7.78 0.60
CA ILE A 51 0.79 -7.02 0.90
C ILE A 51 1.94 -7.50 0.00
N ILE A 52 2.10 -8.81 -0.20
CA ILE A 52 3.11 -9.38 -1.11
C ILE A 52 2.92 -8.88 -2.54
N GLU A 53 1.71 -9.05 -3.08
CA GLU A 53 1.39 -8.65 -4.45
C GLU A 53 1.48 -7.13 -4.65
N SER A 54 1.01 -6.34 -3.68
CA SER A 54 1.10 -4.88 -3.72
C SER A 54 2.54 -4.40 -3.73
N SER A 55 3.39 -4.96 -2.86
CA SER A 55 4.81 -4.62 -2.80
C SER A 55 5.52 -5.01 -4.10
N GLU A 56 5.34 -6.26 -4.55
CA GLU A 56 5.96 -6.74 -5.79
C GLU A 56 5.54 -5.90 -7.01
N SER A 57 4.25 -5.63 -7.17
CA SER A 57 3.72 -4.90 -8.32
C SER A 57 4.17 -3.44 -8.31
N SER A 58 4.06 -2.76 -7.17
CA SER A 58 4.40 -1.33 -7.05
C SER A 58 5.90 -1.11 -7.25
N ASN A 59 6.74 -1.91 -6.61
CA ASN A 59 8.19 -1.84 -6.80
C ASN A 59 8.57 -2.14 -8.27
N ARG A 60 7.91 -3.10 -8.94
CA ARG A 60 8.17 -3.40 -10.36
C ARG A 60 7.85 -2.24 -11.29
N LEU A 61 6.80 -1.46 -11.01
CA LEU A 61 6.48 -0.25 -11.79
C LEU A 61 7.61 0.78 -11.75
N GLU A 62 8.33 0.85 -10.63
CA GLU A 62 9.50 1.71 -10.42
C GLU A 62 10.83 1.06 -10.89
N GLY A 63 10.76 -0.12 -11.53
CA GLY A 63 11.93 -0.87 -11.99
C GLY A 63 12.67 -1.65 -10.89
N VAL A 64 12.12 -1.71 -9.68
CA VAL A 64 12.69 -2.39 -8.52
C VAL A 64 12.18 -3.83 -8.48
N THR A 65 13.08 -4.79 -8.65
CA THR A 65 12.72 -6.21 -8.74
C THR A 65 13.61 -7.08 -7.86
N ALA A 66 13.04 -8.18 -7.35
CA ALA A 66 13.74 -9.23 -6.62
C ALA A 66 13.07 -10.59 -6.94
N PRO A 67 13.76 -11.73 -6.75
CA PRO A 67 13.15 -13.05 -6.90
C PRO A 67 11.96 -13.22 -5.94
N LYS A 68 10.91 -13.92 -6.38
CA LYS A 68 9.67 -14.11 -5.59
C LYS A 68 9.93 -14.64 -4.18
N ASP A 69 10.75 -15.68 -4.05
CA ASP A 69 11.11 -16.26 -2.75
C ASP A 69 11.79 -15.24 -1.82
N ARG A 70 12.56 -14.30 -2.38
CA ARG A 70 13.16 -13.20 -1.62
C ARG A 70 12.12 -12.19 -1.18
N ILE A 71 11.19 -11.80 -2.06
CA ILE A 71 10.08 -10.89 -1.72
C ILE A 71 9.24 -11.49 -0.59
N GLU A 72 8.84 -12.76 -0.72
CA GLU A 72 8.09 -13.46 0.31
C GLU A 72 8.88 -13.53 1.63
N ALA A 73 10.18 -13.83 1.59
CA ALA A 73 11.02 -13.89 2.79
C ALA A 73 11.24 -12.51 3.45
N LEU A 74 11.30 -11.43 2.66
CA LEU A 74 11.34 -10.08 3.18
C LEU A 74 10.01 -9.74 3.86
N ILE A 75 8.88 -10.06 3.24
CA ILE A 75 7.56 -9.66 3.74
C ILE A 75 7.10 -10.50 4.93
N THR A 76 7.29 -11.82 4.88
CA THR A 76 6.75 -12.75 5.90
C THR A 76 7.75 -13.10 7.00
N LYS A 77 9.06 -13.10 6.72
CA LYS A 77 10.09 -13.55 7.66
C LYS A 77 10.99 -12.43 8.18
N ASN A 78 10.73 -11.18 7.77
CA ASN A 78 11.59 -10.04 8.08
C ASN A 78 13.08 -10.31 7.79
N SER A 79 13.36 -11.01 6.69
CA SER A 79 14.72 -11.35 6.30
C SER A 79 15.56 -10.10 6.09
N THR A 80 16.87 -10.17 6.36
CA THR A 80 17.78 -9.06 6.10
C THR A 80 17.89 -8.82 4.58
N PRO A 81 17.65 -7.58 4.10
CA PRO A 81 17.79 -7.25 2.69
C PRO A 81 19.27 -7.26 2.27
N GLN A 82 19.55 -7.83 1.10
CA GLN A 82 20.92 -8.09 0.63
C GLN A 82 21.44 -7.09 -0.41
N ASN A 83 20.53 -6.44 -1.12
CA ASN A 83 20.85 -5.48 -2.17
C ASN A 83 19.88 -4.31 -2.14
N ARG A 84 20.16 -3.29 -2.94
CA ARG A 84 19.35 -2.06 -3.00
C ARG A 84 17.87 -2.33 -3.26
N SER A 85 17.54 -3.21 -4.20
CA SER A 85 16.14 -3.52 -4.53
C SER A 85 15.41 -4.15 -3.33
N GLU A 86 16.07 -5.07 -2.63
CA GLU A 86 15.52 -5.67 -1.42
C GLU A 86 15.38 -4.67 -0.27
N GLN A 87 16.30 -3.71 -0.15
CA GLN A 87 16.21 -2.62 0.83
C GLN A 87 15.00 -1.72 0.56
N GLU A 88 14.75 -1.38 -0.71
CA GLU A 88 13.59 -0.60 -1.15
C GLU A 88 12.28 -1.37 -0.88
N ILE A 89 12.23 -2.67 -1.17
CA ILE A 89 11.08 -3.55 -0.88
C ILE A 89 10.84 -3.65 0.64
N ALA A 90 11.89 -3.79 1.45
CA ALA A 90 11.77 -3.86 2.91
C ALA A 90 11.26 -2.54 3.52
N GLY A 91 11.72 -1.39 3.02
CA GLY A 91 11.23 -0.08 3.43
C GLY A 91 9.76 0.13 3.06
N TYR A 92 9.36 -0.30 1.86
CA TYR A 92 7.97 -0.27 1.41
C TYR A 92 7.06 -1.15 2.28
N ARG A 93 7.46 -2.40 2.56
CA ARG A 93 6.77 -3.31 3.48
C ARG A 93 6.51 -2.64 4.84
N ASP A 94 7.53 -2.03 5.43
CA ASP A 94 7.40 -1.39 6.75
C ASP A 94 6.41 -0.22 6.72
N ALA A 95 6.47 0.62 5.69
CA ALA A 95 5.55 1.74 5.53
C ALA A 95 4.11 1.25 5.33
N LEU A 96 3.92 0.23 4.50
CA LEU A 96 2.60 -0.37 4.25
C LEU A 96 2.03 -1.05 5.49
N ASN A 97 2.85 -1.77 6.26
CA ASN A 97 2.45 -2.37 7.54
C ASN A 97 1.99 -1.31 8.55
N LEU A 98 2.73 -0.20 8.68
CA LEU A 98 2.31 0.91 9.55
C LEU A 98 0.95 1.48 9.14
N ILE A 99 0.70 1.63 7.83
CA ILE A 99 -0.60 2.08 7.32
C ILE A 99 -1.69 1.06 7.65
N HIS A 100 -1.44 -0.24 7.50
CA HIS A 100 -2.41 -1.28 7.85
C HIS A 100 -2.74 -1.32 9.35
N GLU A 101 -1.75 -1.09 10.21
CA GLU A 101 -1.93 -1.17 11.68
C GLU A 101 -2.53 0.11 12.25
N SER A 102 -2.11 1.27 11.76
CA SER A 102 -2.40 2.57 12.36
C SER A 102 -3.19 3.53 11.48
N GLY A 103 -3.53 3.14 10.24
CA GLY A 103 -4.10 4.04 9.22
C GLY A 103 -5.39 4.76 9.64
N GLN A 104 -6.27 4.11 10.41
CA GLN A 104 -7.50 4.74 10.92
C GLN A 104 -7.22 5.93 11.85
N HIS A 105 -6.05 5.95 12.49
CA HIS A 105 -5.62 6.98 13.44
C HIS A 105 -4.50 7.86 12.85
N MET A 106 -4.23 7.76 11.56
CA MET A 106 -3.14 8.46 10.88
C MET A 106 -3.69 9.70 10.15
N PRO A 107 -3.62 10.91 10.74
CA PRO A 107 -4.12 12.11 10.08
C PRO A 107 -3.26 12.47 8.86
N PHE A 108 -3.90 12.87 7.76
CA PHE A 108 -3.19 13.26 6.55
C PHE A 108 -2.48 14.61 6.74
N THR A 109 -1.20 14.56 7.11
CA THR A 109 -0.36 15.73 7.39
C THR A 109 1.00 15.58 6.74
N ASN A 110 1.69 16.71 6.51
CA ASN A 110 3.05 16.70 5.97
C ASN A 110 4.00 15.86 6.83
N ASN A 111 3.87 15.89 8.15
CA ASN A 111 4.72 15.10 9.05
C ASN A 111 4.54 13.60 8.85
N ILE A 112 3.30 13.13 8.66
CA ILE A 112 3.03 11.73 8.34
C ILE A 112 3.63 11.35 6.98
N ILE A 113 3.49 12.22 5.98
CA ILE A 113 4.08 11.96 4.65
C ILE A 113 5.61 11.85 4.76
N LEU A 114 6.26 12.76 5.49
CA LEU A 114 7.71 12.70 5.73
C LEU A 114 8.11 11.48 6.57
N GLN A 115 7.31 11.07 7.54
CA GLN A 115 7.55 9.85 8.31
C GLN A 115 7.53 8.62 7.40
N LEU A 116 6.48 8.46 6.58
CA LEU A 116 6.37 7.37 5.62
C LEU A 116 7.53 7.40 4.63
N HIS A 117 7.89 8.56 4.11
CA HIS A 117 9.07 8.72 3.25
C HIS A 117 10.37 8.35 3.97
N SER A 118 10.53 8.65 5.26
CA SER A 118 11.69 8.20 6.03
C SER A 118 11.73 6.68 6.17
N MET A 119 10.57 6.03 6.28
CA MET A 119 10.48 4.57 6.37
C MET A 119 10.86 3.88 5.06
N LEU A 120 10.41 4.43 3.92
CA LEU A 120 10.80 3.92 2.59
C LEU A 120 12.32 3.87 2.40
N TYR A 121 13.03 4.84 2.99
CA TYR A 121 14.50 4.96 2.87
C TYR A 121 15.28 4.34 4.04
N ARG A 122 14.60 3.72 5.01
CA ARG A 122 15.21 3.23 6.27
C ARG A 122 16.43 2.32 6.05
N TYR A 123 16.41 1.51 5.00
CA TYR A 123 17.45 0.54 4.69
C TYR A 123 18.44 1.01 3.62
N LEU A 124 18.26 2.23 3.12
CA LEU A 124 19.11 2.84 2.10
C LEU A 124 20.15 3.76 2.74
N THR A 125 21.22 4.03 2.00
CA THR A 125 22.26 4.99 2.42
C THR A 125 21.78 6.45 2.32
N MET A 126 20.73 6.71 1.54
CA MET A 126 20.13 8.03 1.37
C MET A 126 19.16 8.34 2.50
N SER A 127 19.17 9.58 3.00
CA SER A 127 18.22 10.02 4.02
C SER A 127 16.86 10.37 3.42
N GLY A 128 15.79 9.71 3.87
CA GLY A 128 14.40 10.11 3.61
C GLY A 128 13.85 11.09 4.64
N GLY A 129 12.58 11.50 4.48
CA GLY A 129 11.85 12.30 5.48
C GLY A 129 12.12 13.80 5.43
N LYS A 130 12.54 14.29 4.26
CA LYS A 130 12.75 15.71 3.96
C LYS A 130 12.26 16.02 2.54
N TRP A 131 11.94 17.28 2.29
CA TRP A 131 11.60 17.81 0.98
C TRP A 131 12.85 18.06 0.13
#